data_AF-B2CT35-F1
#
_entry.id   AF-B2CT35-F1
#
_cell.length_a   1.000
_cell.length_b   1.000
_cell.length_c   1.000
_cell.angle_alpha   90.00
_cell.angle_beta   90.00
_cell.angle_gamma   90.00
#
_symmetry.space_group_name_H-M   'P 1'
#
loop_
_entity.id
_entity.type
_entity.pdbx_description
1 polymer ?
#
loop_
_entity_poly.entity_id
_entity_poly.type
_entity_poly.pdbx_seq_one_letter_code
_entity_poly.pdbx_strand_id
1 'polypeptide(L)'
;PFLSQPLTKSSPNSDLPFAAVSFPSKSLRRRNGSIRAGLIAPDGGKLVELIVEEPKRREKKHEAADLPRVELTAIDLQWMHVLSEGWASPLGGFMRESEFLQTLHFNSLRLDDGSVVNMSVPIVLAIDDEQKARIGESTRVALFNSDGNPVAIL
;
A
#
# COMPACT_ATOMS: atom_id res chain seq x y z
N PRO A 1 63.06 35.01 5.90
CA PRO A 1 64.07 34.97 7.00
C PRO A 1 63.41 34.46 8.29
N PHE A 2 63.77 33.35 8.94
CA PHE A 2 64.99 32.55 8.97
C PHE A 2 64.58 31.11 9.33
N LEU A 3 65.36 30.13 8.85
CA LEU A 3 65.16 28.68 9.02
C LEU A 3 65.26 28.23 10.48
N SER A 4 64.53 27.17 10.83
CA SER A 4 64.91 26.24 11.92
C SER A 4 64.96 24.81 11.39
N GLN A 5 66.12 24.16 11.57
CA GLN A 5 66.42 22.80 11.12
C GLN A 5 65.79 21.75 12.03
N PRO A 6 65.49 20.53 11.52
CA PRO A 6 64.98 19.44 12.34
C PRO A 6 66.08 18.77 13.15
N LEU A 7 65.81 18.51 14.43
CA LEU A 7 66.65 17.69 15.30
C LEU A 7 66.53 16.22 14.91
N THR A 8 67.57 15.66 14.32
CA THR A 8 67.74 14.21 14.22
C THR A 8 68.13 13.65 15.58
N LYS A 9 67.36 12.68 16.08
CA LYS A 9 67.82 11.78 17.15
C LYS A 9 67.64 10.34 16.67
N SER A 10 68.77 9.65 16.68
CA SER A 10 68.96 8.25 16.33
C SER A 10 68.19 7.31 17.26
N SER A 11 67.59 6.29 16.66
CA SER A 11 67.00 5.13 17.33
C SER A 11 68.01 4.40 18.22
N PRO A 12 67.53 3.74 19.27
CA PRO A 12 67.91 2.36 19.50
C PRO A 12 66.67 1.47 19.57
N ASN A 13 66.80 0.30 18.95
CA ASN A 13 65.82 -0.77 18.93
C ASN A 13 65.21 -1.03 20.31
N SER A 14 63.88 -1.04 20.38
CA SER A 14 63.14 -1.78 21.39
C SER A 14 62.15 -2.66 20.65
N ASP A 15 62.49 -3.95 20.60
CA ASP A 15 61.64 -5.03 20.13
C ASP A 15 60.41 -5.10 21.03
N LEU A 16 59.30 -4.54 20.57
CA LEU A 16 57.98 -4.84 21.10
C LEU A 16 57.28 -5.75 20.08
N PRO A 17 56.80 -6.95 20.46
CA PRO A 17 56.05 -7.77 19.55
C PRO A 17 54.73 -7.06 19.26
N PHE A 18 54.58 -6.56 18.04
CA PHE A 18 53.27 -6.14 17.54
C PHE A 18 52.44 -7.42 17.44
N ALA A 19 51.59 -7.67 18.45
CA ALA A 19 50.65 -8.78 18.40
C ALA A 19 49.69 -8.51 17.24
N ALA A 20 49.91 -9.19 16.11
CA ALA A 20 49.01 -9.17 14.98
C ALA A 20 47.67 -9.79 15.40
N VAL A 21 46.72 -8.94 15.79
CA VAL A 21 45.34 -9.37 16.04
C VAL A 21 44.76 -9.82 14.71
N SER A 22 44.70 -11.14 14.53
CA SER A 22 44.11 -11.77 13.36
C SER A 22 42.60 -11.86 13.60
N PHE A 23 41.84 -11.01 12.92
CA PHE A 23 40.39 -11.15 12.89
C PHE A 23 40.03 -12.35 11.99
N PRO A 24 39.18 -13.28 12.43
CA PRO A 24 38.69 -14.32 11.54
C PRO A 24 37.89 -13.66 10.42
N SER A 25 38.45 -13.70 9.21
CA SER A 25 37.68 -13.41 8.00
C SER A 25 36.65 -14.52 7.86
N LYS A 26 35.48 -14.35 8.47
CA LYS A 26 34.30 -15.10 8.05
C LYS A 26 34.10 -14.67 6.60
N SER A 27 34.44 -15.56 5.68
CA SER A 27 33.95 -15.49 4.31
C SER A 27 32.45 -15.28 4.43
N LEU A 28 32.02 -14.03 4.22
CA LEU A 28 30.64 -13.74 3.91
C LEU A 28 30.40 -14.57 2.66
N ARG A 29 29.75 -15.74 2.83
CA ARG A 29 29.14 -16.44 1.72
C ARG A 29 28.26 -15.40 1.07
N ARG A 30 28.76 -14.80 0.00
CA ARG A 30 28.00 -13.95 -0.88
C ARG A 30 26.85 -14.85 -1.29
N ARG A 31 25.68 -14.63 -0.69
CA ARG A 31 24.45 -15.27 -1.15
C ARG A 31 24.42 -14.89 -2.61
N ASN A 32 24.64 -15.87 -3.49
CA ASN A 32 24.26 -15.76 -4.89
C ASN A 32 22.73 -15.70 -4.89
N GLY A 33 22.18 -14.56 -4.46
CA GLY A 33 20.83 -14.19 -4.78
C GLY A 33 20.85 -13.98 -6.28
N SER A 34 20.29 -14.94 -7.01
CA SER A 34 19.95 -14.74 -8.41
C SER A 34 19.13 -13.45 -8.47
N ILE A 35 19.68 -12.40 -9.08
CA ILE A 35 18.96 -11.16 -9.31
C ILE A 35 17.87 -11.51 -10.32
N ARG A 36 16.62 -11.59 -9.86
CA ARG A 36 15.46 -11.76 -10.71
C ARG A 36 15.00 -10.37 -11.14
N ALA A 37 15.21 -10.03 -12.40
CA ALA A 37 14.71 -8.80 -13.01
C ALA A 37 13.23 -8.96 -13.44
N GLY A 38 12.35 -9.28 -12.49
CA GLY A 38 10.92 -9.36 -12.72
C GLY A 38 10.21 -8.05 -12.37
N LEU A 39 9.00 -7.85 -12.89
CA LEU A 39 8.11 -6.80 -12.38
C LEU A 39 7.80 -7.07 -10.91
N ILE A 40 7.61 -6.00 -10.13
CA ILE A 40 7.23 -6.11 -8.72
C ILE A 40 5.84 -6.75 -8.62
N ALA A 41 5.64 -7.57 -7.58
CA ALA A 41 4.31 -8.09 -7.29
C ALA A 41 3.45 -6.98 -6.66
N PRO A 42 2.13 -6.94 -6.92
CA PRO A 42 1.20 -6.10 -6.19
C PRO A 42 1.20 -6.45 -4.70
N ASP A 43 0.81 -5.49 -3.87
CA ASP A 43 0.58 -5.70 -2.44
C ASP A 43 -0.50 -6.77 -2.22
N GLY A 44 -0.30 -7.65 -1.23
CA GLY A 44 -1.14 -8.84 -1.03
C GLY A 44 -0.93 -9.96 -2.07
N GLY A 45 0.01 -9.79 -3.00
CA GLY A 45 0.43 -10.82 -3.96
C GLY A 45 -0.38 -10.89 -5.25
N LYS A 46 -1.50 -10.16 -5.37
CA LYS A 46 -2.35 -10.11 -6.56
C LYS A 46 -3.04 -8.75 -6.70
N LEU A 47 -3.16 -8.26 -7.93
CA LEU A 47 -3.97 -7.09 -8.26
C LEU A 47 -5.46 -7.39 -8.06
N VAL A 48 -6.16 -6.54 -7.31
CA VAL A 48 -7.60 -6.63 -7.06
C VAL A 48 -8.32 -5.61 -7.94
N GLU A 49 -8.82 -6.06 -9.09
CA GLU A 49 -9.64 -5.26 -10.00
C GLU A 49 -11.12 -5.44 -9.64
N LEU A 50 -11.88 -4.34 -9.53
CA LEU A 50 -13.29 -4.34 -9.12
C LEU A 50 -14.25 -4.08 -10.29
N ILE A 51 -13.77 -4.23 -11.52
CA ILE A 51 -14.58 -4.09 -12.73
C ILE A 51 -15.33 -5.40 -13.00
N VAL A 52 -16.64 -5.30 -13.17
CA VAL A 52 -17.47 -6.44 -13.54
C VAL A 52 -17.11 -6.91 -14.96
N GLU A 53 -16.89 -8.22 -15.09
CA GLU A 53 -16.68 -8.88 -16.38
C GLU A 53 -17.79 -8.52 -17.38
N GLU A 54 -17.40 -8.25 -18.63
CA GLU A 54 -18.30 -7.83 -19.71
C GLU A 54 -19.64 -8.60 -19.82
N PRO A 55 -19.68 -9.96 -19.79
CA PRO A 55 -20.94 -10.70 -19.90
C PRO A 55 -21.93 -10.42 -18.75
N LYS A 56 -21.44 -10.06 -17.57
CA LYS A 56 -22.26 -9.82 -16.37
C LYS A 56 -22.68 -8.35 -16.21
N ARG A 57 -22.11 -7.42 -16.99
CA ARG A 57 -22.36 -5.97 -16.85
C ARG A 57 -23.83 -5.62 -17.00
N ARG A 58 -24.52 -6.22 -17.98
CA ARG A 58 -25.95 -5.94 -18.23
C ARG A 58 -26.82 -6.36 -17.04
N GLU A 59 -26.54 -7.54 -16.48
CA GLU A 59 -27.23 -8.05 -15.30
C GLU A 59 -26.98 -7.14 -14.09
N LYS A 60 -25.72 -6.75 -13.84
CA LYS A 60 -25.37 -5.84 -12.74
C LYS A 60 -25.99 -4.46 -12.89
N LYS A 61 -26.10 -3.92 -14.11
CA LYS A 61 -26.82 -2.66 -14.35
C LYS A 61 -28.32 -2.76 -14.03
N HIS A 62 -28.95 -3.88 -14.35
CA HIS A 62 -30.35 -4.11 -14.00
C HIS A 62 -30.52 -4.23 -12.49
N GLU A 63 -29.67 -5.02 -11.84
CA GLU A 63 -29.66 -5.19 -10.38
C GLU A 63 -29.48 -3.84 -9.65
N ALA A 64 -28.58 -2.98 -10.15
CA ALA A 64 -28.36 -1.66 -9.58
C ALA A 64 -29.59 -0.74 -9.64
N ALA A 65 -30.53 -0.97 -10.57
CA ALA A 65 -31.73 -0.16 -10.70
C ALA A 65 -32.71 -0.37 -9.54
N ASP A 66 -32.69 -1.56 -8.93
CA ASP A 66 -33.60 -1.99 -7.87
C ASP A 66 -33.06 -1.72 -6.45
N LEU A 67 -31.79 -1.30 -6.33
CA LEU A 67 -31.12 -1.05 -5.05
C LEU A 67 -31.31 0.40 -4.57
N PRO A 68 -31.21 0.64 -3.24
CA PRO A 68 -31.12 2.00 -2.71
C PRO A 68 -29.96 2.76 -3.34
N ARG A 69 -30.21 4.01 -3.70
CA ARG A 69 -29.27 4.84 -4.46
C ARG A 69 -28.46 5.75 -3.56
N VAL A 70 -27.15 5.80 -3.82
CA VAL A 70 -26.22 6.78 -3.27
C VAL A 70 -25.60 7.54 -4.42
N GLU A 71 -25.75 8.87 -4.41
CA GLU A 71 -25.16 9.75 -5.40
C GLU A 71 -23.70 10.04 -5.04
N LEU A 72 -22.81 9.86 -6.01
CA LEU A 72 -21.39 10.13 -5.86
C LEU A 72 -21.08 11.57 -6.23
N THR A 73 -20.25 12.21 -5.43
CA THR A 73 -19.60 13.45 -5.82
C THR A 73 -18.51 13.18 -6.87
N ALA A 74 -17.99 14.24 -7.48
CA ALA A 74 -16.87 14.12 -8.41
C ALA A 74 -15.62 13.48 -7.78
N ILE A 75 -15.39 13.73 -6.48
CA ILE A 75 -14.25 13.17 -5.74
C ILE A 75 -14.50 11.67 -5.46
N ASP A 76 -15.72 11.30 -5.08
CA ASP A 76 -16.05 9.89 -4.83
C ASP A 76 -15.92 9.05 -6.10
N LEU A 77 -16.27 9.62 -7.26
CA LEU A 77 -16.09 8.97 -8.56
C LEU A 77 -14.60 8.75 -8.89
N GLN A 78 -13.73 9.69 -8.53
CA GLN A 78 -12.28 9.53 -8.71
C GLN A 78 -11.74 8.42 -7.80
N TRP A 79 -12.17 8.36 -6.55
CA TRP A 79 -11.81 7.26 -5.65
C TRP A 79 -12.35 5.91 -6.13
N MET A 80 -13.55 5.91 -6.70
CA MET A 80 -14.13 4.71 -7.33
C MET A 80 -13.28 4.23 -8.50
N HIS A 81 -12.72 5.12 -9.33
CA HIS A 81 -11.75 4.73 -10.37
C HIS A 81 -10.47 4.11 -9.78
N VAL A 82 -9.88 4.75 -8.76
CA VAL A 82 -8.69 4.25 -8.04
C VAL A 82 -8.92 2.83 -7.53
N LEU A 83 -10.07 2.59 -6.89
CA LEU A 83 -10.46 1.26 -6.40
C LEU A 83 -10.71 0.29 -7.57
N SER A 84 -11.38 0.72 -8.63
CA SER A 84 -11.78 -0.16 -9.73
C SER A 84 -10.59 -0.76 -10.48
N GLU A 85 -9.53 0.02 -10.68
CA GLU A 85 -8.32 -0.40 -11.39
C GLU A 85 -7.29 -1.10 -10.47
N GLY A 86 -7.59 -1.22 -9.17
CA GLY A 86 -6.76 -1.92 -8.20
C GLY A 86 -5.53 -1.16 -7.71
N TRP A 87 -5.49 0.17 -7.85
CA TRP A 87 -4.40 1.02 -7.33
C TRP A 87 -4.21 0.89 -5.82
N ALA A 88 -5.30 0.63 -5.09
CA ALA A 88 -5.30 0.43 -3.66
C ALA A 88 -5.41 -1.05 -3.27
N SER A 89 -4.97 -1.97 -4.15
CA SER A 89 -4.87 -3.39 -3.82
C SER A 89 -4.14 -3.56 -2.48
N PRO A 90 -4.68 -4.34 -1.52
CA PRO A 90 -5.68 -5.38 -1.70
C PRO A 90 -7.12 -4.98 -1.35
N LEU A 91 -7.46 -3.68 -1.27
CA LEU A 91 -8.82 -3.25 -0.93
C LEU A 91 -9.86 -3.79 -1.94
N GLY A 92 -10.94 -4.34 -1.39
CA GLY A 92 -12.08 -4.86 -2.16
C GLY A 92 -13.20 -3.84 -2.41
N GLY A 93 -13.03 -2.59 -1.96
CA GLY A 93 -14.02 -1.53 -2.01
C GLY A 93 -13.64 -0.37 -1.08
N PHE A 94 -14.60 0.50 -0.77
CA PHE A 94 -14.41 1.52 0.27
C PHE A 94 -14.11 0.87 1.61
N MET A 95 -13.24 1.51 2.39
CA MET A 95 -12.78 0.97 3.67
C MET A 95 -13.94 0.78 4.65
N ARG A 96 -13.98 -0.42 5.26
CA ARG A 96 -14.78 -0.68 6.46
C ARG A 96 -14.11 -0.03 7.67
N GLU A 97 -14.82 0.03 8.79
CA GLU A 97 -14.33 0.60 10.05
C GLU A 97 -12.96 0.03 10.46
N SER A 98 -12.77 -1.28 10.37
CA SER A 98 -11.50 -1.93 10.72
C SER A 98 -10.33 -1.51 9.84
N GLU A 99 -10.56 -1.30 8.54
CA GLU A 99 -9.53 -0.88 7.57
C GLU A 99 -9.22 0.62 7.74
N PHE A 100 -10.27 1.41 7.97
CA PHE A 100 -10.17 2.83 8.24
C PHE A 100 -9.34 3.12 9.50
N LEU A 101 -9.64 2.45 10.62
CA LEU A 101 -8.91 2.62 11.88
C LEU A 101 -7.44 2.20 11.74
N GLN A 102 -7.16 1.10 11.04
CA GLN A 102 -5.79 0.66 10.79
C GLN A 102 -5.00 1.66 9.95
N THR A 103 -5.64 2.20 8.89
CA THR A 103 -5.05 3.25 8.05
C THR A 103 -4.73 4.49 8.88
N LEU A 104 -5.67 4.96 9.69
CA LEU A 104 -5.51 6.17 10.50
C LEU A 104 -4.41 6.04 11.57
N HIS A 105 -4.31 4.88 12.23
CA HIS A 105 -3.41 4.69 13.36
C HIS A 105 -2.05 4.12 12.98
N PHE A 106 -1.96 3.32 11.92
CA PHE A 106 -0.76 2.55 11.59
C PHE A 106 -0.23 2.82 10.19
N ASN A 107 -0.95 3.55 9.34
CA ASN A 107 -0.62 3.73 7.93
C ASN A 107 -0.43 2.39 7.19
N SER A 108 -1.21 1.37 7.57
CA SER A 108 -1.08 0.01 7.04
C SER A 108 -2.37 -0.79 7.17
N LEU A 109 -2.51 -1.84 6.37
CA LEU A 109 -3.55 -2.86 6.56
C LEU A 109 -2.92 -4.21 6.88
N ARG A 110 -3.50 -4.92 7.84
CA ARG A 110 -3.17 -6.31 8.15
C ARG A 110 -4.07 -7.26 7.36
N LEU A 111 -3.46 -8.18 6.61
CA LEU A 111 -4.16 -9.17 5.80
C LEU A 111 -4.45 -10.45 6.60
N ASP A 112 -5.30 -11.33 6.04
CA ASP A 112 -5.72 -12.57 6.69
C ASP A 112 -4.57 -13.54 6.96
N ASP A 113 -3.54 -13.53 6.11
CA ASP A 113 -2.30 -14.31 6.30
C ASP A 113 -1.36 -13.71 7.36
N GLY A 114 -1.75 -12.58 7.97
CA GLY A 114 -0.99 -11.86 8.97
C GLY A 114 0.09 -10.93 8.42
N SER A 115 0.26 -10.88 7.09
CA SER A 115 1.13 -9.89 6.45
C SER A 115 0.55 -8.47 6.56
N VAL A 116 1.40 -7.47 6.33
CA VAL A 116 1.04 -6.06 6.46
C VAL A 116 1.45 -5.34 5.18
N VAL A 117 0.54 -4.51 4.65
CA VAL A 117 0.76 -3.68 3.46
C VAL A 117 0.62 -2.21 3.81
N ASN A 118 1.28 -1.32 3.05
CA ASN A 118 1.17 0.11 3.30
C ASN A 118 -0.21 0.63 2.87
N MET A 119 -0.83 1.45 3.73
CA MET A 119 -2.09 2.12 3.43
C MET A 119 -2.19 3.34 4.35
N SER A 120 -1.75 4.49 3.86
CA SER A 120 -1.58 5.71 4.68
C SER A 120 -2.70 6.73 4.53
N VAL A 121 -3.61 6.52 3.57
CA VAL A 121 -4.69 7.47 3.24
C VAL A 121 -6.04 6.75 3.30
N PRO A 122 -7.01 7.24 4.08
CA PRO A 122 -8.36 6.70 4.10
C PRO A 122 -9.06 6.82 2.75
N ILE A 123 -9.63 5.71 2.26
CA ILE A 123 -10.48 5.68 1.06
C ILE A 123 -11.89 5.26 1.49
N VAL A 124 -12.72 6.25 1.81
CA VAL A 124 -14.05 6.06 2.40
C VAL A 124 -15.11 6.79 1.58
N LEU A 125 -16.34 6.28 1.62
CA LEU A 125 -17.52 6.95 1.08
C LEU A 125 -18.33 7.51 2.25
N ALA A 126 -18.35 8.84 2.38
CA ALA A 126 -19.16 9.51 3.40
C ALA A 126 -20.61 9.58 2.93
N ILE A 127 -21.55 9.37 3.86
CA ILE A 127 -22.98 9.55 3.63
C ILE A 127 -23.58 10.42 4.73
N ASP A 128 -24.65 11.14 4.39
CA ASP A 128 -25.45 11.90 5.36
C ASP A 128 -26.49 11.03 6.08
N ASP A 129 -27.11 11.59 7.11
CA ASP A 129 -28.10 10.87 7.93
C ASP A 129 -29.36 10.55 7.11
N GLU A 130 -29.74 11.40 6.15
CA GLU A 130 -30.86 11.16 5.25
C GLU A 130 -30.61 9.99 4.29
N GLN A 131 -29.41 9.88 3.73
CA GLN A 131 -28.94 8.78 2.89
C GLN A 131 -28.92 7.49 3.70
N LYS A 132 -28.37 7.53 4.92
CA LYS A 132 -28.36 6.39 5.84
C LYS A 132 -29.77 5.90 6.13
N ALA A 133 -30.72 6.81 6.40
CA ALA A 133 -32.12 6.46 6.63
C ALA A 133 -32.78 5.83 5.38
N ARG A 134 -32.45 6.32 4.17
CA ARG A 134 -32.94 5.74 2.90
C ARG A 134 -32.39 4.34 2.63
N ILE A 135 -31.14 4.07 3.00
CA ILE A 135 -30.52 2.75 2.86
C ILE A 135 -31.20 1.75 3.81
N GLY A 136 -31.46 2.18 5.05
CA GLY A 136 -32.10 1.36 6.07
C GLY A 136 -31.31 0.07 6.34
N GLU A 137 -32.00 -1.07 6.33
CA GLU A 137 -31.43 -2.40 6.58
C GLU A 137 -30.88 -3.07 5.30
N SER A 138 -30.78 -2.33 4.20
CA SER A 138 -30.30 -2.89 2.93
C SER A 138 -28.82 -3.23 3.03
N THR A 139 -28.46 -4.46 2.70
CA THR A 139 -27.05 -4.91 2.73
C THR A 139 -26.25 -4.45 1.51
N ARG A 140 -26.94 -3.90 0.50
CA ARG A 140 -26.36 -3.51 -0.79
C ARG A 140 -26.96 -2.20 -1.27
N VAL A 141 -26.15 -1.37 -1.89
CA VAL A 141 -26.54 -0.08 -2.44
C VAL A 141 -25.96 0.10 -3.83
N ALA A 142 -26.65 0.86 -4.68
CA ALA A 142 -26.16 1.23 -5.99
C ALA A 142 -25.59 2.65 -5.95
N LEU A 143 -24.39 2.81 -6.52
CA LEU A 143 -23.69 4.07 -6.62
C LEU A 143 -23.97 4.71 -7.98
N PHE A 144 -24.39 5.96 -7.98
CA PHE A 144 -24.78 6.71 -9.18
C PHE A 144 -23.89 7.93 -9.38
N ASN A 145 -23.57 8.23 -10.63
CA ASN A 145 -22.87 9.47 -10.97
C ASN A 145 -23.86 10.66 -11.07
N SER A 146 -23.33 11.87 -11.29
CA SER A 146 -24.11 13.09 -11.49
C SER A 146 -25.06 13.05 -12.70
N ASP A 147 -24.81 12.16 -13.67
CA ASP A 147 -25.64 12.00 -14.86
C ASP A 147 -26.80 11.01 -14.64
N GLY A 148 -26.93 10.45 -13.42
CA GLY A 148 -27.96 9.47 -13.08
C GLY A 148 -27.69 8.06 -13.61
N ASN A 149 -26.44 7.76 -14.01
CA ASN A 149 -26.04 6.43 -14.46
C ASN A 149 -25.49 5.60 -13.28
N PRO A 150 -25.86 4.31 -13.15
CA PRO A 150 -25.28 3.42 -12.16
C PRO A 150 -23.84 3.08 -12.54
N VAL A 151 -22.91 3.31 -11.62
CA VAL A 151 -21.47 3.06 -11.82
C VAL A 151 -20.96 1.85 -11.06
N ALA A 152 -21.50 1.57 -9.86
CA ALA A 152 -21.10 0.44 -9.03
C ALA A 152 -22.24 -0.05 -8.12
N ILE A 153 -22.05 -1.24 -7.57
CA ILE A 153 -22.85 -1.77 -6.47
C ILE A 153 -21.90 -2.00 -5.30
N LEU A 154 -22.25 -1.49 -4.12
CA LEU A 154 -21.53 -1.67 -2.87
C LEU A 154 -22.31 -2.61 -1.95
#